data_AF-A0A7C5SLU6-F1
#
_entry.id   AF-A0A7C5SLU6-F1
#
_cell.length_a   1.000
_cell.length_b   1.000
_cell.length_c   1.000
_cell.angle_alpha   90.00
_cell.angle_beta   90.00
_cell.angle_gamma   90.00
#
_symmetry.space_group_name_H-M   'P 1'
#
loop_
_entity.id
_entity.type
_entity.pdbx_description
1 polymer ?
#
loop_
_entity_poly.entity_id
_entity_poly.type
_entity_poly.pdbx_seq_one_letter_code
_entity_poly.pdbx_strand_id
1 'polypeptide(L)'
;MSLTCPQCNSKDIVFDVQFYIYVCTRCGLVIDDHPIYDYEETKSEDYIPRYSGAHTSRVHDRGVGSTEISGSLKRHIREGRVWVARNIDARINKEDRRLTIALKELNKLIKVLNVPSAVAETAGEILHRVLKDCSFKVTTIKKIVIASLYSAYKICGYPKPAKVFIKELGIPEKDLWEGLRKIRDLDKSEKPLSETSDPRYYVNFISKSLNLKPQNTTLANEILVTVKD
;
A
#
# COMPACT_ATOMS: atom_id res chain seq x y z
N MET A 1 -2.33 -24.17 9.09
CA MET A 1 -2.03 -25.26 10.06
C MET A 1 -3.35 -25.93 10.42
N SER A 2 -3.49 -27.24 10.19
CA SER A 2 -4.64 -27.99 10.72
C SER A 2 -4.28 -28.50 12.12
N LEU A 3 -4.91 -27.94 13.15
CA LEU A 3 -4.80 -28.44 14.51
C LEU A 3 -5.37 -29.86 14.57
N THR A 4 -4.72 -30.78 15.29
CA THR A 4 -5.18 -32.16 15.49
C THR A 4 -5.03 -32.51 16.97
N CYS A 5 -6.04 -33.19 17.52
CA CYS A 5 -6.02 -33.56 18.93
C CYS A 5 -5.01 -34.69 19.18
N PRO A 6 -4.02 -34.53 20.09
CA PRO A 6 -3.00 -35.55 20.34
C PRO A 6 -3.55 -36.81 21.01
N GLN A 7 -4.71 -36.73 21.67
CA GLN A 7 -5.28 -37.85 22.41
C GLN A 7 -6.20 -38.74 21.56
N CYS A 8 -7.01 -38.15 20.67
CA CYS A 8 -8.01 -38.90 19.90
C CYS A 8 -7.85 -38.78 18.38
N ASN A 9 -6.80 -38.10 17.90
CA ASN A 9 -6.53 -37.79 16.49
C ASN A 9 -7.71 -37.14 15.75
N SER A 10 -8.66 -36.55 16.48
CA SER A 10 -9.77 -35.82 15.88
C SER A 10 -9.31 -34.49 15.30
N LYS A 11 -9.92 -34.08 14.20
CA LYS A 11 -9.83 -32.74 13.62
C LYS A 11 -10.96 -31.82 14.09
N ASP A 12 -11.92 -32.37 14.85
CA ASP A 12 -13.05 -31.62 15.40
C ASP A 12 -12.60 -30.86 16.64
N ILE A 13 -12.09 -29.66 16.40
CA ILE A 13 -11.57 -28.74 17.39
C ILE A 13 -12.37 -27.45 17.27
N VAL A 14 -12.92 -27.00 18.39
CA VAL A 14 -13.70 -25.77 18.48
C VAL A 14 -12.94 -24.77 19.34
N PHE A 15 -13.04 -23.51 18.97
CA PHE A 15 -12.54 -22.40 19.76
C PHE A 15 -13.62 -21.91 20.72
N ASP A 16 -13.34 -21.92 22.02
CA ASP A 16 -14.19 -21.33 23.03
C ASP A 16 -13.83 -19.85 23.20
N VAL A 17 -14.73 -18.99 22.73
CA VAL A 17 -14.56 -17.52 22.75
C VAL A 17 -14.60 -16.96 24.18
N GLN A 18 -15.24 -17.65 25.14
CA GLN A 18 -15.35 -17.14 26.51
C GLN A 18 -14.03 -17.28 27.27
N PHE A 19 -13.35 -18.40 27.07
CA PHE A 19 -12.10 -18.72 27.78
C PHE A 19 -10.85 -18.53 26.92
N TYR A 20 -11.03 -18.20 25.63
CA TYR A 20 -9.95 -18.11 24.65
C TYR A 20 -9.12 -19.39 24.54
N ILE A 21 -9.77 -20.55 24.44
CA ILE A 21 -9.09 -21.85 24.40
C ILE A 21 -9.52 -22.69 23.19
N TYR A 22 -8.62 -23.55 22.70
CA TYR A 22 -8.98 -24.59 21.72
C TYR A 22 -9.32 -25.90 22.42
N VAL A 23 -10.53 -26.40 22.20
CA VAL A 23 -11.02 -27.63 22.84
C VAL A 23 -11.40 -28.65 21.78
N CYS A 24 -10.97 -29.90 21.97
CA CYS A 24 -11.44 -31.00 21.15
C CYS A 24 -12.87 -31.40 21.55
N THR A 25 -13.81 -31.36 20.61
CA THR A 25 -15.22 -31.71 20.87
C THR A 25 -15.43 -33.20 21.17
N ARG A 26 -14.50 -34.06 20.75
CA ARG A 26 -14.62 -35.52 20.89
C ARG A 26 -14.15 -36.04 22.26
N CYS A 27 -13.10 -35.46 22.83
CA CYS A 27 -12.51 -35.94 24.09
C CYS A 27 -12.46 -34.88 25.20
N GLY A 28 -12.82 -33.62 24.91
CA GLY A 28 -12.80 -32.53 25.89
C GLY A 28 -11.41 -32.01 26.22
N LEU A 29 -10.36 -32.51 25.57
CA LEU A 29 -8.99 -32.05 25.80
C LEU A 29 -8.83 -30.60 25.35
N VAL A 30 -8.32 -29.75 26.25
CA VAL A 30 -7.82 -28.41 25.93
C VAL A 30 -6.48 -28.57 25.22
N ILE A 31 -6.44 -28.19 23.95
CA ILE A 31 -5.27 -28.31 23.08
C ILE A 31 -4.33 -27.13 23.28
N ASP A 32 -4.89 -25.95 23.48
CA ASP A 32 -4.17 -24.71 23.72
C ASP A 32 -5.04 -23.81 24.60
N ASP A 33 -4.49 -23.34 25.71
CA ASP A 33 -5.15 -22.49 26.70
C ASP A 33 -4.74 -21.00 26.60
N HIS A 34 -3.74 -20.69 25.77
CA HIS A 34 -3.31 -19.33 25.47
C HIS A 34 -2.95 -19.17 23.98
N PRO A 35 -3.89 -19.45 23.06
CA PRO A 35 -3.66 -19.22 21.65
C PRO A 35 -3.32 -17.75 21.39
N ILE A 36 -2.10 -17.52 20.90
CA ILE A 36 -1.69 -16.21 20.41
C ILE A 36 -2.48 -15.95 19.13
N TYR A 37 -3.53 -15.14 19.25
CA TYR A 37 -4.24 -14.62 18.08
C TYR A 37 -3.44 -13.49 17.46
N ASP A 38 -2.97 -13.72 16.24
CA ASP A 38 -2.51 -12.66 15.34
C ASP A 38 -3.73 -11.91 14.74
N TYR A 39 -4.80 -11.77 15.53
CA TYR A 39 -5.91 -10.90 15.18
C TYR A 39 -5.44 -9.49 15.46
N GLU A 40 -5.00 -8.80 14.39
CA GLU A 40 -5.08 -7.34 14.35
C GLU A 40 -6.53 -6.97 14.62
N GLU A 41 -6.85 -6.77 15.90
CA GLU A 41 -7.93 -5.90 16.32
C GLU A 41 -7.64 -4.53 15.70
N THR A 42 -8.03 -4.36 14.44
CA THR A 42 -8.37 -3.05 13.89
C THR A 42 -9.62 -2.63 14.63
N LYS A 43 -9.44 -2.27 15.91
CA LYS A 43 -10.43 -1.52 16.66
C LYS A 43 -10.72 -0.30 15.83
N SER A 44 -11.94 -0.29 15.30
CA SER A 44 -12.69 0.85 14.88
C SER A 44 -12.89 1.78 16.08
N GLU A 45 -11.80 2.34 16.58
CA GLU A 45 -11.81 3.42 17.54
C GLU A 45 -10.97 4.52 16.89
N ASP A 46 -11.49 5.75 16.89
CA ASP A 46 -10.85 6.97 16.39
C ASP A 46 -9.51 7.31 17.10
N TYR A 47 -8.95 6.36 17.85
CA TYR A 47 -7.76 6.48 18.65
C TYR A 47 -6.93 5.18 18.60
N ILE A 48 -6.07 5.08 17.58
CA ILE A 48 -5.04 4.03 17.50
C ILE A 48 -4.06 4.27 18.66
N PRO A 49 -3.87 3.31 19.59
CA PRO A 49 -2.94 3.47 20.70
C PRO A 49 -1.50 3.65 20.17
N ARG A 50 -0.80 4.64 20.72
CA ARG A 50 0.58 5.06 20.37
C ARG A 50 1.68 3.99 20.57
N TYR A 51 1.32 2.77 20.94
CA TYR A 51 2.24 1.64 21.11
C TYR A 51 2.36 0.80 19.82
N SER A 52 1.35 0.83 18.95
CA SER A 52 1.44 0.29 17.59
C SER A 52 1.72 1.45 16.64
N GLY A 53 2.97 1.65 16.22
CA GLY A 53 3.20 2.46 15.03
C GLY A 53 2.41 1.83 13.89
N ALA A 54 1.42 2.53 13.34
CA ALA A 54 0.65 2.01 12.21
C ALA A 54 1.64 1.69 11.08
N HIS A 55 1.72 0.41 10.69
CA HIS A 55 2.64 -0.02 9.65
C HIS A 55 2.25 0.66 8.34
N THR A 56 3.10 1.53 7.84
CA THR A 56 2.83 2.30 6.61
C THR A 56 4.01 2.22 5.68
N SER A 57 3.78 1.75 4.46
CA SER A 57 4.81 1.68 3.42
C SER A 57 5.16 3.07 2.86
N ARG A 58 4.52 4.13 3.37
CA ARG A 58 4.76 5.53 2.99
C ARG A 58 5.98 6.15 3.65
N VAL A 59 6.60 5.45 4.60
CA VAL A 59 7.83 5.86 5.29
C VAL A 59 8.90 4.77 5.13
N HIS A 60 10.18 5.17 5.10
CA HIS A 60 11.31 4.29 4.84
C HIS A 60 11.49 3.18 5.89
N ASP A 61 11.16 3.46 7.15
CA ASP A 61 11.22 2.56 8.31
C ASP A 61 9.87 1.86 8.57
N ARG A 62 8.95 1.97 7.61
CA ARG A 62 7.55 1.53 7.70
C ARG A 62 6.79 2.00 8.94
N GLY A 63 7.20 3.12 9.54
CA GLY A 63 6.56 3.69 10.73
C GLY A 63 7.13 3.19 12.06
N VAL A 64 8.15 2.33 12.06
CA VAL A 64 8.74 1.75 13.29
C VAL A 64 9.67 2.73 14.02
N GLY A 65 10.40 3.59 13.29
CA GLY A 65 11.39 4.52 13.84
C GLY A 65 10.96 5.99 13.84
N SER A 66 9.77 6.30 13.32
CA SER A 66 9.27 7.67 13.12
C SER A 66 8.63 8.29 14.37
N THR A 67 8.64 7.56 15.50
CA THR A 67 8.06 7.99 16.77
C THR A 67 9.10 8.04 17.90
N GLU A 68 10.15 8.84 17.75
CA GLU A 68 10.82 9.39 18.93
C GLU A 68 11.19 10.86 18.71
N ILE A 69 10.27 11.74 19.10
CA ILE A 69 10.63 13.11 19.49
C ILE A 69 11.34 13.00 20.84
N SER A 70 12.61 12.54 20.82
CA SER A 70 13.46 12.59 22.01
C SER A 70 13.96 14.03 22.18
N GLY A 71 13.18 14.87 22.86
CA GLY A 71 13.58 16.23 23.21
C GLY A 71 12.47 16.99 23.90
N SER A 72 12.81 17.71 24.99
CA SER A 72 11.88 18.63 25.64
C SER A 72 11.31 19.60 24.59
N LEU A 73 9.99 19.77 24.56
CA LEU A 73 9.27 20.74 23.70
C LEU A 73 9.96 22.12 23.68
N LYS A 74 10.57 22.53 24.80
CA LYS A 74 11.32 23.79 24.95
C LYS A 74 12.59 23.88 24.10
N ARG A 75 13.28 22.76 23.83
CA ARG A 75 14.47 22.72 22.96
C ARG A 75 14.09 22.79 21.47
N HIS A 76 12.99 22.13 21.10
CA HIS A 76 12.43 22.17 19.75
C HIS A 76 11.92 23.56 19.34
N ILE A 77 11.40 24.35 20.28
CA ILE A 77 11.00 25.75 20.04
C ILE A 77 12.21 26.65 19.75
N ARG A 78 13.37 26.38 20.38
CA ARG A 78 14.55 27.25 20.29
C ARG A 78 15.45 26.94 19.08
N GLU A 79 15.56 25.68 18.67
CA GLU A 79 16.37 25.25 17.52
C GLU A 79 15.54 25.04 16.21
N GLY A 80 14.21 25.02 16.33
CA GLY A 80 13.26 25.03 15.22
C GLY A 80 13.15 23.73 14.40
N ARG A 81 12.31 23.74 13.36
CA ARG A 81 12.07 22.61 12.44
C ARG A 81 13.36 22.12 11.74
N VAL A 82 14.37 22.98 11.64
CA VAL A 82 15.65 22.71 10.96
C VAL A 82 16.51 21.71 11.74
N TRP A 83 16.57 21.83 13.07
CA TRP A 83 17.34 20.88 13.90
C TRP A 83 16.71 19.48 13.88
N VAL A 84 15.37 19.43 13.91
CA VAL A 84 14.62 18.18 13.80
C VAL A 84 14.89 17.50 12.46
N ALA A 85 14.81 18.24 11.34
CA ALA A 85 15.10 17.70 10.02
C ALA A 85 16.54 17.17 9.90
N ARG A 86 17.53 17.89 10.46
CA ARG A 86 18.94 17.49 10.44
C ARG A 86 19.21 16.19 11.21
N ASN A 87 18.60 16.03 12.38
CA ASN A 87 18.78 14.80 13.17
C ASN A 87 18.11 13.59 12.53
N ILE A 88 16.95 13.77 11.90
CA ILE A 88 16.31 12.71 11.12
C ILE A 88 17.21 12.32 9.95
N ASP A 89 17.68 13.29 9.16
CA ASP A 89 18.56 13.04 8.02
C ASP A 89 19.90 12.36 8.42
N ALA A 90 20.42 12.63 9.62
CA ALA A 90 21.67 12.04 10.12
C ALA A 90 21.53 10.58 10.58
N ARG A 91 20.32 10.13 10.92
CA ARG A 91 20.03 8.77 11.40
C ARG A 91 19.69 7.79 10.27
N ILE A 92 19.45 8.29 9.06
CA ILE A 92 19.04 7.48 7.91
C ILE A 92 20.28 6.88 7.24
N ASN A 93 20.26 5.56 7.02
CA ASN A 93 21.34 4.88 6.30
C ASN A 93 21.43 5.39 4.85
N LYS A 94 22.61 5.31 4.21
CA LYS A 94 22.81 5.87 2.85
C LYS A 94 21.86 5.26 1.81
N GLU A 95 21.52 3.98 1.98
CA GLU A 95 20.58 3.24 1.13
C GLU A 95 19.15 3.76 1.32
N ASP A 96 18.74 3.93 2.58
CA ASP A 96 17.42 4.45 2.97
C ASP A 96 17.21 5.92 2.58
N ARG A 97 18.28 6.69 2.39
CA ARG A 97 18.18 8.09 1.97
C ARG A 97 17.52 8.24 0.61
N ARG A 98 17.74 7.30 -0.32
CA ARG A 98 17.11 7.32 -1.66
C ARG A 98 15.63 6.97 -1.59
N LEU A 99 15.31 5.93 -0.82
CA LEU A 99 13.93 5.55 -0.53
C LEU A 99 13.18 6.71 0.13
N THR A 100 13.82 7.42 1.07
CA THR A 100 13.27 8.62 1.71
C THR A 100 12.99 9.73 0.69
N ILE A 101 13.90 9.98 -0.26
CA ILE A 101 13.67 10.95 -1.34
C ILE A 101 12.48 10.52 -2.20
N ALA A 102 12.42 9.24 -2.60
CA ALA A 102 11.35 8.70 -3.43
C ALA A 102 9.98 8.82 -2.72
N LEU A 103 9.90 8.38 -1.47
CA LEU A 103 8.69 8.45 -0.64
C LEU A 103 8.28 9.90 -0.35
N LYS A 104 9.22 10.82 -0.20
CA LYS A 104 8.92 12.25 -0.05
C LYS A 104 8.27 12.81 -1.32
N GLU A 105 8.78 12.46 -2.49
CA GLU A 105 8.15 12.86 -3.76
C GLU A 105 6.78 12.18 -3.94
N LEU A 106 6.66 10.88 -3.63
CA LEU A 106 5.38 10.17 -3.67
C LEU A 106 4.33 10.85 -2.78
N ASN A 107 4.69 11.19 -1.54
CA ASN A 107 3.80 11.86 -0.60
C ASN A 107 3.37 13.27 -1.07
N LYS A 108 4.21 13.98 -1.86
CA LYS A 108 3.79 15.24 -2.50
C LYS A 108 2.72 14.97 -3.57
N LEU A 109 2.93 13.98 -4.43
CA LEU A 109 1.97 13.62 -5.48
C LEU A 109 0.64 13.16 -4.89
N ILE A 110 0.68 12.36 -3.82
CA ILE A 110 -0.52 11.88 -3.11
C ILE A 110 -1.37 13.05 -2.62
N LYS A 111 -0.72 14.08 -2.05
CA LYS A 111 -1.40 15.29 -1.54
C LYS A 111 -2.01 16.12 -2.66
N VAL A 112 -1.33 16.24 -3.81
CA VAL A 112 -1.83 17.02 -4.96
C VAL A 112 -3.01 16.32 -5.62
N LEU A 113 -2.94 15.00 -5.80
CA LEU A 113 -3.95 14.21 -6.51
C LEU A 113 -5.09 13.69 -5.62
N ASN A 114 -5.05 13.94 -4.30
CA ASN A 114 -6.00 13.40 -3.31
C ASN A 114 -6.23 11.90 -3.48
N VAL A 115 -5.13 11.15 -3.52
CA VAL A 115 -5.13 9.71 -3.79
C VAL A 115 -5.69 8.93 -2.59
N PRO A 116 -6.54 7.89 -2.80
CA PRO A 116 -7.00 7.02 -1.72
C PRO A 116 -5.85 6.35 -0.94
N SER A 117 -6.05 6.10 0.35
CA SER A 117 -5.01 5.51 1.22
C SER A 117 -4.50 4.17 0.70
N ALA A 118 -5.39 3.27 0.24
CA ALA A 118 -5.02 1.96 -0.30
C ALA A 118 -4.04 2.08 -1.49
N VAL A 119 -4.27 3.02 -2.40
CA VAL A 119 -3.39 3.29 -3.55
C VAL A 119 -2.06 3.88 -3.09
N ALA A 120 -2.09 4.78 -2.10
CA ALA A 120 -0.89 5.39 -1.54
C ALA A 120 0.03 4.35 -0.85
N GLU A 121 -0.53 3.44 -0.06
CA GLU A 121 0.22 2.36 0.59
C GLU A 121 0.82 1.40 -0.43
N THR A 122 0.02 0.97 -1.41
CA THR A 122 0.48 0.08 -2.49
C THR A 122 1.62 0.71 -3.30
N ALA A 123 1.53 2.01 -3.60
CA ALA A 123 2.61 2.73 -4.28
C ALA A 123 3.90 2.79 -3.44
N GLY A 124 3.76 2.96 -2.12
CA GLY A 124 4.88 2.87 -1.17
C GLY A 124 5.54 1.49 -1.22
N GLU A 125 4.77 0.42 -1.18
CA GLU A 125 5.30 -0.94 -1.19
C GLU A 125 6.03 -1.28 -2.50
N ILE A 126 5.52 -0.82 -3.64
CA ILE A 126 6.23 -0.95 -4.93
C ILE A 126 7.59 -0.25 -4.87
N LEU A 127 7.66 0.96 -4.29
CA LEU A 127 8.94 1.68 -4.15
C LEU A 127 9.92 0.96 -3.24
N HIS A 128 9.44 0.38 -2.13
CA HIS A 128 10.26 -0.46 -1.25
C HIS A 128 10.87 -1.65 -2.01
N ARG A 129 10.07 -2.35 -2.83
CA ARG A 129 10.55 -3.49 -3.62
C ARG A 129 11.54 -3.09 -4.71
N VAL A 130 11.25 -2.00 -5.45
CA VAL A 130 12.05 -1.58 -6.61
C VAL A 130 13.37 -0.92 -6.20
N LEU A 131 13.41 -0.21 -5.06
CA LEU A 131 14.59 0.56 -4.64
C LEU A 131 15.52 -0.18 -3.67
N LYS A 132 15.14 -1.36 -3.17
CA LYS A 132 15.91 -2.12 -2.17
C LYS A 132 17.34 -2.42 -2.64
N ASP A 133 17.49 -2.96 -3.84
CA ASP A 133 18.78 -3.46 -4.34
C ASP A 133 19.36 -2.62 -5.51
N CYS A 134 18.71 -1.51 -5.86
CA CYS A 134 19.02 -0.76 -7.08
C CYS A 134 19.50 0.68 -6.81
N SER A 135 20.61 1.04 -7.46
CA SER A 135 21.19 2.39 -7.38
C SER A 135 20.79 3.24 -8.58
N PHE A 136 19.73 4.03 -8.44
CA PHE A 136 19.26 4.94 -9.49
C PHE A 136 19.68 6.39 -9.31
N LYS A 137 19.84 7.11 -10.43
CA LYS A 137 19.97 8.57 -10.44
C LYS A 137 18.67 9.23 -9.99
N VAL A 138 18.75 10.41 -9.35
CA VAL A 138 17.57 11.16 -8.85
C VAL A 138 16.51 11.40 -9.93
N THR A 139 16.92 11.68 -11.17
CA THR A 139 16.00 11.83 -12.32
C THR A 139 15.22 10.56 -12.61
N THR A 140 15.87 9.40 -12.52
CA THR A 140 15.22 8.10 -12.70
C THR A 140 14.28 7.77 -11.54
N ILE A 141 14.66 8.11 -10.31
CA ILE A 141 13.81 7.91 -9.12
C ILE A 141 12.47 8.64 -9.30
N LYS A 142 12.48 9.88 -9.80
CA LYS A 142 11.24 10.63 -10.08
C LYS A 142 10.32 9.89 -11.06
N LYS A 143 10.88 9.32 -12.14
CA LYS A 143 10.12 8.53 -13.12
C LYS A 143 9.52 7.27 -12.49
N ILE A 144 10.29 6.58 -11.64
CA ILE A 144 9.83 5.39 -10.90
C ILE A 144 8.72 5.75 -9.90
N VAL A 145 8.81 6.90 -9.21
CA VAL A 145 7.77 7.38 -8.30
C VAL A 145 6.44 7.62 -9.03
N ILE A 146 6.49 8.25 -10.21
CA ILE A 146 5.30 8.47 -11.03
C ILE A 146 4.71 7.14 -11.51
N ALA A 147 5.56 6.23 -12.00
CA ALA A 147 5.14 4.94 -12.53
C ALA A 147 4.61 3.99 -11.45
N SER A 148 5.18 4.01 -10.24
CA SER A 148 4.68 3.22 -9.10
C SER A 148 3.31 3.69 -8.66
N LEU A 149 3.07 5.01 -8.61
CA LEU A 149 1.74 5.55 -8.34
C LEU A 149 0.72 5.11 -9.40
N TYR A 150 1.08 5.18 -10.69
CA TYR A 150 0.23 4.71 -11.78
C TYR A 150 -0.07 3.20 -11.70
N SER A 151 0.93 2.39 -11.34
CA SER A 151 0.77 0.94 -11.19
C SER A 151 -0.10 0.59 -9.98
N ALA A 152 0.04 1.33 -8.87
CA ALA A 152 -0.80 1.19 -7.69
C ALA A 152 -2.29 1.46 -7.98
N TYR A 153 -2.60 2.47 -8.81
CA TYR A 153 -3.98 2.71 -9.25
C TYR A 153 -4.58 1.51 -9.98
N LYS A 154 -3.78 0.84 -10.82
CA LYS A 154 -4.21 -0.36 -11.54
C LYS A 154 -4.40 -1.54 -10.59
N ILE A 155 -3.45 -1.77 -9.68
CA ILE A 155 -3.49 -2.89 -8.71
C ILE A 155 -4.69 -2.76 -7.77
N CYS A 156 -5.00 -1.55 -7.30
CA CYS A 156 -6.11 -1.31 -6.38
C CYS A 156 -7.50 -1.30 -7.06
N GLY A 157 -7.59 -1.54 -8.37
CA GLY A 157 -8.88 -1.53 -9.09
C GLY A 157 -9.45 -0.13 -9.36
N TYR A 158 -8.63 0.92 -9.31
CA TYR A 158 -8.99 2.28 -9.71
C TYR A 158 -8.21 2.76 -10.94
N PRO A 159 -8.27 2.07 -12.08
CA PRO A 159 -7.43 2.37 -13.23
C PRO A 159 -7.78 3.72 -13.84
N LYS A 160 -6.78 4.60 -13.91
CA LYS A 160 -6.84 5.87 -14.65
C LYS A 160 -6.21 5.67 -16.04
N PRO A 161 -6.79 6.21 -17.12
CA PRO A 161 -6.17 6.13 -18.44
C PRO A 161 -4.87 6.93 -18.46
N ALA A 162 -3.81 6.37 -19.04
CA ALA A 162 -2.46 6.95 -19.03
C ALA A 162 -2.44 8.42 -19.47
N LYS A 163 -3.13 8.75 -20.58
CA LYS A 163 -3.19 10.12 -21.11
C LYS A 163 -3.75 11.13 -20.11
N VAL A 164 -4.77 10.75 -19.34
CA VAL A 164 -5.37 11.62 -18.32
C VAL A 164 -4.40 11.78 -17.15
N PHE A 165 -3.81 10.68 -16.68
CA PHE A 165 -2.84 10.71 -15.59
C PHE A 165 -1.61 11.58 -15.91
N ILE A 166 -1.09 11.47 -17.12
CA ILE A 166 0.03 12.28 -17.64
C ILE A 166 -0.35 13.77 -17.68
N LYS A 167 -1.56 14.07 -18.17
CA LYS A 167 -2.08 15.44 -18.24
C LYS A 167 -2.29 16.07 -16.86
N GLU A 168 -2.82 15.30 -15.89
CA GLU A 168 -3.00 15.75 -14.50
C GLU A 168 -1.67 16.09 -13.83
N LEU A 169 -0.61 15.34 -14.11
CA LEU A 169 0.72 15.53 -13.52
C LEU A 169 1.61 16.51 -14.29
N GLY A 170 1.27 16.87 -15.53
CA GLY A 170 2.09 17.76 -16.37
C GLY A 170 3.45 17.17 -16.75
N ILE A 171 3.50 15.86 -16.97
CA ILE A 171 4.72 15.09 -17.27
C ILE A 171 4.75 14.66 -18.75
N PRO A 172 5.93 14.38 -19.34
CA PRO A 172 5.99 13.82 -20.69
C PRO A 172 5.63 12.33 -20.68
N GLU A 173 4.96 11.84 -21.73
CA GLU A 173 4.55 10.43 -21.82
C GLU A 173 5.74 9.46 -21.71
N LYS A 174 6.87 9.84 -22.31
CA LYS A 174 8.12 9.05 -22.29
C LYS A 174 8.57 8.71 -20.87
N ASP A 175 8.42 9.64 -19.93
CA ASP A 175 8.88 9.45 -18.56
C ASP A 175 8.04 8.42 -17.80
N LEU A 176 6.73 8.39 -18.04
CA LEU A 176 5.85 7.37 -17.47
C LEU A 176 6.22 5.98 -17.99
N TRP A 177 6.37 5.83 -19.31
CA TRP A 177 6.68 4.56 -19.94
C TRP A 177 8.08 4.03 -19.56
N GLU A 178 9.08 4.91 -19.47
CA GLU A 178 10.41 4.54 -18.97
C GLU A 178 10.38 4.07 -17.51
N GLY A 179 9.59 4.74 -16.66
CA GLY A 179 9.39 4.33 -15.27
C GLY A 179 8.72 2.96 -15.18
N LEU A 180 7.66 2.73 -15.95
CA LEU A 180 6.94 1.45 -15.97
C LEU A 180 7.81 0.30 -16.47
N ARG A 181 8.64 0.54 -17.48
CA ARG A 181 9.61 -0.46 -17.95
C ARG A 181 10.58 -0.85 -16.84
N LYS A 182 11.15 0.14 -16.13
CA LYS A 182 12.08 -0.11 -15.03
C LYS A 182 11.46 -0.89 -13.87
N ILE A 183 10.21 -0.57 -13.51
CA ILE A 183 9.50 -1.31 -12.46
C ILE A 183 9.31 -2.76 -12.91
N ARG A 184 8.86 -2.99 -14.14
CA ARG A 184 8.66 -4.34 -14.70
C ARG A 184 9.96 -5.16 -14.75
N ASP A 185 11.08 -4.53 -15.09
CA ASP A 185 12.37 -5.22 -15.19
C ASP A 185 12.87 -5.70 -13.81
N LEU A 186 12.53 -4.96 -12.74
CA LEU A 186 13.01 -5.23 -11.38
C LEU A 186 12.03 -6.02 -10.52
N ASP A 187 10.74 -5.70 -10.61
CA ASP A 187 9.69 -6.29 -9.79
C ASP A 187 8.90 -7.32 -10.60
N LYS A 188 9.42 -8.56 -10.64
CA LYS A 188 8.77 -9.69 -11.31
C LYS A 188 7.45 -10.12 -10.64
N SER A 189 7.17 -9.63 -9.43
CA SER A 189 5.93 -9.92 -8.71
C SER A 189 4.78 -9.05 -9.19
N GLU A 190 5.07 -7.89 -9.79
CA GLU A 190 4.11 -7.20 -10.63
C GLU A 190 3.84 -8.06 -11.86
N LYS A 191 2.84 -8.95 -11.73
CA LYS A 191 2.19 -9.51 -12.90
C LYS A 191 1.71 -8.30 -13.70
N PRO A 192 2.08 -8.16 -14.99
CA PRO A 192 1.43 -7.17 -15.82
C PRO A 192 -0.05 -7.49 -15.75
N LEU A 193 -0.85 -6.61 -15.13
CA LEU A 193 -2.26 -6.52 -15.46
C LEU A 193 -2.23 -6.35 -16.96
N SER A 194 -2.60 -7.44 -17.65
CA SER A 194 -2.34 -7.67 -19.06
C SER A 194 -2.45 -6.37 -19.85
N GLU A 195 -1.48 -6.12 -20.72
CA GLU A 195 -1.48 -4.97 -21.64
C GLU A 195 -2.72 -4.94 -22.55
N THR A 196 -3.56 -6.00 -22.52
CA THR A 196 -4.97 -5.93 -22.88
C THR A 196 -5.75 -5.14 -21.83
N SER A 197 -5.75 -3.82 -21.97
CA SER A 197 -6.62 -2.92 -21.24
C SER A 197 -8.08 -3.27 -21.52
N ASP A 198 -8.67 -4.15 -20.70
CA ASP A 198 -10.10 -4.45 -20.80
C ASP A 198 -10.87 -3.13 -20.65
N PRO A 199 -11.63 -2.68 -21.67
CA PRO A 199 -12.30 -1.39 -21.61
C PRO A 199 -13.25 -1.27 -20.41
N ARG A 200 -13.75 -2.40 -19.91
CA ARG A 200 -14.61 -2.51 -18.73
C ARG A 200 -14.04 -1.81 -17.50
N TYR A 201 -12.72 -1.88 -17.32
CA TYR A 201 -12.04 -1.25 -16.20
C TYR A 201 -12.16 0.29 -16.18
N TYR A 202 -12.32 0.91 -17.34
CA TYR A 202 -12.41 2.37 -17.47
C TYR A 202 -13.83 2.91 -17.49
N VAL A 203 -14.85 2.05 -17.66
CA VAL A 203 -16.27 2.49 -17.72
C VAL A 203 -16.66 3.27 -16.48
N ASN A 204 -16.31 2.75 -15.30
CA ASN A 204 -16.60 3.42 -14.02
C ASN A 204 -15.90 4.78 -13.92
N PHE A 205 -14.65 4.87 -14.37
CA PHE A 205 -13.90 6.12 -14.39
C PHE A 205 -14.56 7.14 -15.32
N ILE A 206 -14.88 6.74 -16.55
CA ILE A 206 -15.49 7.62 -17.57
C ILE A 206 -16.86 8.10 -17.10
N SER A 207 -17.71 7.18 -16.62
CA SER A 207 -19.03 7.53 -16.12
C SER A 207 -18.99 8.52 -14.96
N LYS A 208 -18.06 8.32 -14.02
CA LYS A 208 -17.87 9.23 -12.90
C LYS A 208 -17.34 10.58 -13.37
N SER A 209 -16.42 10.61 -14.32
CA SER A 209 -15.89 11.87 -14.88
C SER A 209 -16.94 12.69 -15.63
N LEU A 210 -17.94 12.03 -16.21
CA LEU A 210 -19.04 12.65 -16.96
C LEU A 210 -20.33 12.82 -16.14
N ASN A 211 -20.33 12.45 -14.85
CA ASN A 211 -21.51 12.46 -13.97
C ASN A 211 -22.74 11.74 -14.57
N LEU A 212 -22.52 10.58 -15.22
CA LEU A 212 -23.61 9.80 -15.79
C LEU A 212 -24.37 9.00 -14.73
N LYS A 213 -25.63 8.69 -15.02
CA LYS A 213 -26.48 7.83 -14.18
C LYS A 213 -25.95 6.38 -14.16
N PRO A 214 -26.14 5.63 -13.07
CA PRO A 214 -25.66 4.25 -12.94
C PRO A 214 -26.23 3.33 -14.03
N GLN A 215 -27.46 3.56 -14.50
CA GLN A 215 -28.08 2.82 -15.60
C GLN A 215 -27.21 2.78 -16.87
N ASN A 216 -26.55 3.90 -17.19
CA ASN A 216 -25.68 4.01 -18.36
C ASN A 216 -24.41 3.18 -18.20
N THR A 217 -23.93 2.99 -16.97
CA THR A 217 -22.73 2.16 -16.70
C THR A 217 -23.00 0.68 -16.89
N THR A 218 -24.16 0.20 -16.42
CA THR A 218 -24.61 -1.17 -16.62
C THR A 218 -24.76 -1.47 -18.11
N LEU A 219 -25.47 -0.60 -18.84
CA LEU A 219 -25.67 -0.76 -20.27
C LEU A 219 -24.35 -0.71 -21.06
N ALA A 220 -23.43 0.19 -20.69
CA ALA A 220 -22.11 0.23 -21.32
C ALA A 220 -21.31 -1.07 -21.06
N ASN A 221 -21.37 -1.62 -19.85
CA ASN A 221 -20.72 -2.90 -19.54
C ASN A 221 -21.37 -4.07 -20.30
N GLU A 222 -22.69 -4.10 -20.44
CA GLU A 222 -23.41 -5.10 -21.24
C GLU A 222 -22.97 -5.07 -22.72
N ILE A 223 -22.90 -3.87 -23.33
CA ILE A 223 -22.40 -3.71 -24.70
C ILE A 223 -20.96 -4.26 -24.82
N LEU A 224 -20.09 -3.94 -23.86
CA LEU A 224 -18.72 -4.45 -23.83
C LEU A 224 -18.61 -5.96 -23.56
N VAL A 225 -19.67 -6.61 -23.07
CA VAL A 225 -19.77 -8.07 -23.04
C VAL A 225 -20.10 -8.59 -24.43
N THR A 226 -21.16 -8.06 -25.05
CA THR A 226 -21.62 -8.52 -26.37
C THR A 226 -20.61 -8.36 -27.51
N VAL A 227 -19.70 -7.39 -27.43
CA VAL A 227 -18.70 -7.11 -28.49
C VAL A 227 -17.44 -7.97 -28.34
N LYS A 228 -17.22 -8.54 -27.15
CA LYS A 228 -16.01 -9.30 -26.83
C LYS A 228 -16.17 -10.81 -27.05
N ASP A 229 -17.42 -11.26 -27.11
CA ASP A 229 -17.85 -12.57 -27.60
C ASP A 229 -18.00 -12.54 -29.14
#